data_AF-R4JY73-F1
#
_entry.id   AF-R4JY73-F1
#
_cell.length_a   1.000
_cell.length_b   1.000
_cell.length_c   1.000
_cell.angle_alpha   90.00
_cell.angle_beta   90.00
_cell.angle_gamma   90.00
#
_symmetry.space_group_name_H-M   'P 1'
#
loop_
_entity.id
_entity.type
_entity.pdbx_description
1 polymer ?
#
loop_
_entity_poly.entity_id
_entity_poly.type
_entity_poly.pdbx_seq_one_letter_code
_entity_poly.pdbx_strand_id
1 'polypeptide(L)'
;MKWLKFLFVFIPISIVLEVIGFHNPLVLFIVSCLSIIPLAGLMGEATEEIAAYAGSRVGGFLNATFGNATELIISILAIRAGLYDVVKASIAELMSKSIGLSEFFVEIILIPIVGIKKGSTAFFVDGRLSQRDYSLFLA
;
A
#
# COMPACT_ATOMS: atom_id res chain seq x y z
N MET A 1 -8.47 17.44 5.34
CA MET A 1 -8.01 17.61 3.93
C MET A 1 -7.07 18.74 3.51
N LYS A 2 -6.99 19.93 4.14
CA LYS A 2 -6.32 21.09 3.48
C LYS A 2 -4.88 20.83 3.00
N TRP A 3 -4.08 20.09 3.76
CA TRP A 3 -2.70 19.73 3.40
C TRP A 3 -2.59 18.61 2.35
N LEU A 4 -3.51 17.64 2.37
CA LEU A 4 -3.55 16.54 1.40
C LEU A 4 -3.79 17.03 -0.04
N LYS A 5 -4.44 18.19 -0.19
CA LYS A 5 -4.73 18.76 -1.52
C LYS A 5 -3.48 19.04 -2.35
N PHE A 6 -2.36 19.36 -1.71
CA PHE A 6 -1.10 19.56 -2.42
C PHE A 6 -0.59 18.29 -3.09
N LEU A 7 -0.90 17.12 -2.53
CA LEU A 7 -0.44 15.83 -3.07
C LEU A 7 -1.21 15.38 -4.32
N PHE A 8 -2.38 15.97 -4.64
CA PHE A 8 -3.09 15.66 -5.88
C PHE A 8 -2.25 15.91 -7.13
N VAL A 9 -1.25 16.79 -7.06
CA VAL A 9 -0.32 17.04 -8.18
C VAL A 9 0.47 15.79 -8.55
N PHE A 10 0.73 14.87 -7.61
CA PHE A 10 1.49 13.66 -7.89
C PHE A 10 0.70 12.66 -8.75
N ILE A 11 -0.63 12.71 -8.75
CA ILE A 11 -1.47 11.83 -9.57
C ILE A 11 -1.21 12.02 -11.08
N PRO A 12 -1.36 13.22 -11.67
CA PRO A 12 -1.02 13.40 -13.08
C PRO A 12 0.48 13.18 -13.33
N ILE A 13 1.36 13.47 -12.37
CA ILE A 13 2.81 13.24 -12.53
C ILE A 13 3.13 11.74 -12.64
N SER A 14 2.54 10.88 -11.80
CA SER A 14 2.77 9.42 -11.89
C SER A 14 2.33 8.87 -13.24
N ILE A 15 1.15 9.27 -13.72
CA ILE A 15 0.63 8.86 -15.02
C ILE A 15 1.54 9.34 -16.16
N VAL A 16 1.98 10.60 -16.14
CA VAL A 16 2.86 11.14 -17.18
C VAL A 16 4.21 10.43 -17.19
N LEU A 17 4.82 10.18 -16.04
CA LEU A 17 6.08 9.45 -15.95
C LEU A 17 5.98 8.04 -16.52
N GLU A 18 4.86 7.35 -16.28
CA GLU A 18 4.60 6.03 -16.86
C GLU A 18 4.43 6.10 -18.39
N VAL A 19 3.63 7.05 -18.88
CA VAL A 19 3.33 7.19 -20.32
C VAL A 19 4.56 7.57 -21.14
N ILE A 20 5.46 8.41 -20.62
CA ILE A 20 6.71 8.77 -21.33
C ILE A 20 7.79 7.68 -21.24
N GLY A 21 7.51 6.57 -20.56
CA GLY A 21 8.48 5.49 -20.36
C GLY A 21 9.65 5.94 -19.50
N PHE A 22 9.41 6.62 -18.38
CA PHE A 22 10.48 6.92 -17.44
C PHE A 22 10.89 5.66 -16.66
N HIS A 23 12.18 5.35 -16.58
CA HIS A 23 12.64 4.02 -16.14
C HIS A 23 13.23 3.94 -14.73
N ASN A 24 13.33 5.05 -13.98
CA ASN A 24 13.90 4.98 -12.62
C ASN A 24 12.87 4.41 -11.63
N PRO A 25 13.06 3.18 -11.11
CA PRO A 25 12.06 2.50 -10.31
C PRO A 25 11.82 3.17 -8.95
N LEU A 26 12.85 3.77 -8.34
CA LEU A 26 12.72 4.45 -7.05
C LEU A 26 11.86 5.71 -7.17
N VAL A 27 12.05 6.47 -8.23
CA VAL A 27 11.28 7.70 -8.46
C VAL A 27 9.83 7.36 -8.80
N LEU A 28 9.59 6.37 -9.67
CA LEU A 28 8.22 5.92 -9.97
C LEU A 28 7.52 5.43 -8.71
N PHE A 29 8.22 4.67 -7.86
CA PHE A 29 7.68 4.19 -6.59
C PHE A 29 7.28 5.36 -5.68
N ILE A 30 8.18 6.31 -5.44
CA ILE A 30 7.92 7.46 -4.56
C ILE A 30 6.75 8.31 -5.09
N VAL A 31 6.75 8.61 -6.39
CA VAL A 31 5.69 9.42 -7.01
C VAL A 31 4.33 8.70 -6.95
N SER A 32 4.32 7.37 -7.14
CA SER A 32 3.11 6.55 -7.02
C SER A 32 2.60 6.53 -5.57
N CYS A 33 3.48 6.34 -4.60
CA CYS A 33 3.12 6.41 -3.18
C CYS A 33 2.50 7.77 -2.83
N LEU A 34 3.13 8.87 -3.22
CA LEU A 34 2.62 10.23 -2.96
C LEU A 34 1.27 10.49 -3.63
N SER A 35 0.98 9.83 -4.75
CA SER A 35 -0.31 9.89 -5.45
C SER A 35 -1.43 9.18 -4.69
N ILE A 36 -1.12 8.08 -4.00
CA ILE A 36 -2.09 7.25 -3.28
C ILE A 36 -2.54 7.93 -1.98
N ILE A 37 -1.64 8.64 -1.27
CA ILE A 37 -1.92 9.32 0.01
C ILE A 37 -3.23 10.16 -0.01
N PRO A 38 -3.40 11.14 -0.92
CA PRO A 38 -4.62 11.96 -0.95
C PRO A 38 -5.86 11.17 -1.38
N LEU A 39 -5.70 10.13 -2.20
CA LEU A 39 -6.80 9.26 -2.62
C LEU A 39 -7.33 8.40 -1.46
N ALA A 40 -6.43 7.82 -0.67
CA ALA A 40 -6.79 7.05 0.52
C ALA A 40 -7.53 7.92 1.54
N GLY A 41 -7.05 9.15 1.77
CA GLY A 41 -7.74 10.11 2.62
C GLY A 41 -9.15 10.43 2.11
N LEU A 42 -9.31 10.71 0.81
CA LEU A 42 -10.62 11.00 0.22
C LEU A 42 -11.59 9.82 0.35
N MET A 43 -11.08 8.61 0.15
CA MET A 43 -11.86 7.39 0.24
C MET A 43 -12.33 7.15 1.67
N GLY A 44 -11.49 7.39 2.67
CA GLY A 44 -11.86 7.33 4.09
C GLY A 44 -12.97 8.33 4.45
N GLU A 45 -12.78 9.61 4.11
CA GLU A 45 -13.80 10.65 4.38
C GLU A 45 -15.12 10.35 3.65
N ALA A 46 -15.07 9.94 2.38
CA ALA A 46 -16.26 9.55 1.64
C ALA A 46 -16.97 8.34 2.25
N THR A 47 -16.21 7.37 2.76
CA THR A 47 -16.77 6.18 3.43
C THR A 47 -17.47 6.56 4.73
N GLU A 48 -16.86 7.45 5.53
CA GLU A 48 -17.42 7.92 6.78
C GLU A 48 -18.74 8.68 6.56
N GLU A 49 -18.76 9.57 5.57
CA GLU A 49 -19.98 10.27 5.15
C GLU A 49 -21.08 9.30 4.73
N ILE A 50 -20.79 8.32 3.86
CA ILE A 50 -21.78 7.34 3.41
C ILE A 50 -22.25 6.47 4.59
N ALA A 51 -21.33 6.03 5.46
CA ALA A 51 -21.63 5.21 6.61
C ALA A 51 -22.55 5.91 7.61
N ALA A 52 -22.43 7.25 7.74
CA ALA A 52 -23.30 8.06 8.59
C ALA A 52 -24.77 8.00 8.16
N TYR A 53 -25.05 7.89 6.86
CA TYR A 53 -26.42 7.78 6.32
C TYR A 53 -26.92 6.32 6.18
N ALA A 54 -26.02 5.33 6.26
CA ALA A 54 -26.35 3.91 6.03
C ALA A 54 -26.89 3.17 7.28
N GLY A 55 -26.82 3.80 8.47
CA GLY A 55 -27.22 3.20 9.74
C GLY A 55 -26.18 2.21 10.30
N SER A 56 -26.27 1.87 11.58
CA SER A 56 -25.14 1.26 12.33
C SER A 56 -24.60 -0.06 11.75
N ARG A 57 -25.47 -0.94 11.22
CA ARG A 57 -25.04 -2.25 10.68
C ARG A 57 -24.32 -2.08 9.34
N VAL A 58 -24.93 -1.36 8.40
CA VAL A 58 -24.38 -1.18 7.06
C VAL A 58 -23.20 -0.20 7.10
N GLY A 59 -23.30 0.89 7.87
CA GLY A 59 -22.22 1.84 8.10
C GLY A 59 -20.99 1.19 8.74
N GLY A 60 -21.18 0.30 9.73
CA GLY A 60 -20.07 -0.47 10.31
C GLY A 60 -19.38 -1.37 9.28
N PHE A 61 -20.16 -2.06 8.43
CA PHE A 61 -19.62 -2.87 7.34
C PHE A 61 -18.88 -2.05 6.28
N LEU A 62 -19.44 -0.90 5.88
CA LEU A 62 -18.82 0.01 4.91
C LEU A 62 -17.50 0.56 5.45
N ASN A 63 -17.45 0.97 6.72
CA ASN A 63 -16.22 1.48 7.31
C ASN A 63 -15.14 0.39 7.44
N ALA A 64 -15.53 -0.83 7.84
CA ALA A 64 -14.58 -1.94 7.93
C ALA A 64 -13.96 -2.30 6.55
N THR A 65 -14.74 -2.20 5.48
CA THR A 65 -14.32 -2.56 4.12
C THR A 65 -13.64 -1.39 3.39
N PHE A 66 -14.36 -0.30 3.18
CA PHE A 66 -13.88 0.86 2.42
C PHE A 66 -12.97 1.79 3.23
N GLY A 67 -13.10 1.82 4.55
CA GLY A 67 -12.16 2.54 5.43
C GLY A 67 -10.77 1.92 5.50
N ASN A 68 -10.61 0.67 5.04
CA ASN A 68 -9.32 -0.01 4.86
C ASN A 68 -9.12 -0.51 3.41
N ALA A 69 -9.86 0.04 2.44
CA ALA A 69 -9.82 -0.47 1.08
C ALA A 69 -8.44 -0.29 0.41
N THR A 70 -7.70 0.75 0.79
CA THR A 70 -6.36 0.99 0.25
C THR A 70 -5.44 -0.20 0.55
N GLU A 71 -5.42 -0.64 1.81
CA GLU A 71 -4.63 -1.77 2.31
C GLU A 71 -5.06 -3.09 1.65
N LEU A 72 -6.37 -3.30 1.49
CA LEU A 72 -6.92 -4.47 0.81
C LEU A 72 -6.57 -4.51 -0.67
N ILE A 73 -6.68 -3.39 -1.39
CA ILE A 73 -6.34 -3.29 -2.81
C ILE A 73 -4.85 -3.58 -3.01
N ILE A 74 -3.98 -2.95 -2.21
CA ILE A 74 -2.52 -3.17 -2.29
C ILE A 74 -2.18 -4.62 -1.98
N SER A 75 -2.81 -5.22 -0.97
CA SER A 75 -2.62 -6.64 -0.64
C SER A 75 -3.00 -7.56 -1.79
N ILE A 76 -4.12 -7.32 -2.47
CA ILE A 76 -4.54 -8.12 -3.63
C ILE A 76 -3.52 -7.99 -4.77
N LEU A 77 -3.03 -6.78 -5.06
CA LEU A 77 -2.02 -6.56 -6.09
C LEU A 77 -0.68 -7.22 -5.72
N ALA A 78 -0.27 -7.16 -4.45
CA ALA A 78 0.93 -7.81 -3.95
C ALA A 78 0.85 -9.33 -4.03
N ILE A 79 -0.31 -9.93 -3.73
CA ILE A 79 -0.54 -11.38 -3.93
C ILE A 79 -0.35 -11.74 -5.41
N ARG A 80 -0.93 -10.95 -6.33
CA ARG A 80 -0.78 -11.19 -7.77
C ARG A 80 0.67 -11.08 -8.25
N ALA A 81 1.49 -10.29 -7.55
CA ALA A 81 2.93 -10.16 -7.79
C ALA A 81 3.79 -11.20 -7.04
N GLY A 82 3.19 -12.12 -6.27
CA GLY A 82 3.92 -13.13 -5.49
C GLY A 82 4.60 -12.59 -4.22
N LEU A 83 4.24 -11.38 -3.79
CA LEU A 83 4.84 -10.69 -2.64
C LEU A 83 4.12 -11.07 -1.33
N TYR A 84 4.08 -12.36 -1.00
CA TYR A 84 3.30 -12.86 0.14
C TYR A 84 3.73 -12.29 1.49
N ASP A 85 5.01 -11.97 1.67
CA ASP A 85 5.50 -11.40 2.93
C ASP A 85 5.02 -9.96 3.14
N VAL A 86 4.85 -9.20 2.05
CA VAL A 86 4.22 -7.86 2.08
C VAL A 86 2.75 -7.97 2.52
N VAL A 87 2.06 -9.00 2.02
CA VAL A 87 0.64 -9.24 2.32
C VAL A 87 0.44 -9.63 3.77
N LYS A 88 1.31 -10.51 4.31
CA LYS A 88 1.27 -10.89 5.73
C LYS A 88 1.44 -9.69 6.65
N ALA A 89 2.38 -8.79 6.32
CA ALA A 89 2.59 -7.56 7.07
C ALA A 89 1.34 -6.66 7.05
N SER A 90 0.75 -6.45 5.87
CA SER A 90 -0.47 -5.63 5.74
C SER A 90 -1.67 -6.20 6.51
N ILE A 91 -1.84 -7.53 6.56
CA ILE A 91 -2.91 -8.17 7.34
C ILE A 91 -2.68 -8.04 8.85
N ALA A 92 -1.42 -8.15 9.32
CA ALA A 92 -1.10 -7.97 10.74
C ALA A 92 -1.44 -6.55 11.22
N GLU A 93 -1.21 -5.56 10.36
CA GLU A 93 -1.56 -4.15 10.60
C GLU A 93 -3.07 -3.96 10.72
N LEU A 94 -3.86 -4.44 9.74
CA LEU A 94 -5.33 -4.41 9.82
C LEU A 94 -5.92 -4.86 11.18
N MET A 95 -5.28 -5.82 11.85
CA MET A 95 -5.69 -6.28 13.18
C MET A 95 -5.21 -5.37 14.33
N SER A 96 -4.01 -4.83 14.20
CA SER A 96 -3.43 -3.90 15.17
C SER A 96 -4.16 -2.54 15.17
N LYS A 97 -4.83 -2.16 14.06
CA LYS A 97 -5.60 -0.89 13.96
C LYS A 97 -6.67 -0.78 15.02
N SER A 98 -7.26 -1.92 15.33
CA SER A 98 -8.36 -2.03 16.28
C SER A 98 -7.93 -1.86 17.74
N ILE A 99 -6.63 -1.94 18.07
CA ILE A 99 -6.12 -1.78 19.45
C ILE A 99 -5.61 -0.37 19.75
N GLY A 100 -5.83 0.61 18.86
CA GLY A 100 -5.52 2.02 19.11
C GLY A 100 -4.03 2.37 19.05
N LEU A 101 -3.19 1.43 18.60
CA LEU A 101 -1.84 1.74 18.16
C LEU A 101 -1.96 2.65 16.93
N SER A 102 -1.23 3.75 16.92
CA SER A 102 -1.21 4.67 15.78
C SER A 102 -0.64 3.92 14.58
N GLU A 103 -1.50 3.48 13.68
CA GLU A 103 -1.07 2.66 12.58
C GLU A 103 -0.46 3.51 11.48
N PHE A 104 0.84 3.29 11.33
CA PHE A 104 1.51 2.86 10.11
C PHE A 104 0.74 3.13 8.80
N PHE A 105 1.51 3.56 7.83
CA PHE A 105 1.07 3.78 6.48
C PHE A 105 0.94 2.48 5.65
N VAL A 106 0.97 1.29 6.27
CA VAL A 106 1.61 0.11 5.66
C VAL A 106 2.95 0.56 5.09
N GLU A 107 3.79 1.13 5.95
CA GLU A 107 5.17 1.45 5.63
C GLU A 107 5.33 2.35 4.37
N ILE A 108 5.90 3.55 4.51
CA ILE A 108 6.55 4.29 3.39
C ILE A 108 7.64 3.42 2.66
N ILE A 109 7.80 2.14 3.04
CA ILE A 109 8.99 1.54 3.64
C ILE A 109 9.11 0.04 3.30
N LEU A 110 8.06 -0.76 3.06
CA LEU A 110 8.31 -2.21 2.87
C LEU A 110 9.04 -2.50 1.55
N ILE A 111 9.04 -1.52 0.64
CA ILE A 111 9.49 -1.68 -0.74
C ILE A 111 10.89 -1.12 -1.03
N PRO A 112 11.41 -0.08 -0.38
CA PRO A 112 12.87 -0.01 -0.26
C PRO A 112 13.45 -1.29 0.38
N ILE A 113 12.73 -2.00 1.26
CA ILE A 113 13.30 -3.08 2.09
C ILE A 113 13.39 -4.45 1.37
N VAL A 114 12.49 -4.79 0.45
CA VAL A 114 12.71 -5.92 -0.49
C VAL A 114 13.74 -5.54 -1.57
N GLY A 115 13.86 -4.25 -1.92
CA GLY A 115 14.78 -3.75 -2.96
C GLY A 115 16.23 -3.49 -2.54
N ILE A 116 16.52 -3.13 -1.28
CA ILE A 116 17.86 -2.64 -0.85
C ILE A 116 18.66 -3.70 -0.06
N LYS A 117 18.04 -4.64 0.66
CA LYS A 117 18.78 -5.57 1.55
C LYS A 117 19.62 -6.65 0.84
N LYS A 118 19.56 -6.78 -0.49
CA LYS A 118 20.30 -7.81 -1.25
C LYS A 118 21.23 -7.28 -2.35
N GLY A 119 21.38 -5.96 -2.51
CA GLY A 119 22.29 -5.36 -3.52
C GLY A 119 22.14 -5.89 -4.94
N SER A 120 21.03 -6.54 -5.25
CA SER A 120 20.88 -7.38 -6.44
C SER A 120 19.65 -6.92 -7.19
N THR A 121 19.90 -6.25 -8.31
CA THR A 121 18.97 -6.05 -9.43
C THR A 121 18.52 -7.37 -10.10
N ALA A 122 18.87 -8.53 -9.51
CA ALA A 122 18.67 -9.86 -10.06
C ALA A 122 17.23 -10.39 -9.96
N PHE A 123 16.33 -9.72 -9.21
CA PHE A 123 14.92 -10.14 -9.21
C PHE A 123 14.21 -9.84 -10.53
N PHE A 124 14.81 -9.04 -11.42
CA PHE A 124 14.24 -8.68 -12.71
C PHE A 124 14.56 -9.64 -13.87
N VAL A 125 15.28 -10.77 -13.66
CA VAL A 125 15.71 -11.63 -14.78
C VAL A 125 15.16 -13.06 -14.78
N ASP A 126 14.77 -13.70 -13.67
CA ASP A 126 14.50 -15.16 -13.76
C ASP A 126 13.55 -15.78 -12.73
N GLY A 127 12.39 -15.16 -12.47
CA GLY A 127 11.11 -15.82 -12.15
C GLY A 127 11.01 -17.04 -11.20
N ARG A 128 12.01 -17.39 -10.38
CA ARG A 128 11.97 -18.57 -9.49
C ARG A 128 12.59 -18.27 -8.12
N LEU A 129 11.77 -18.41 -7.08
CA LEU A 129 12.17 -18.33 -5.68
C LEU A 129 12.55 -19.73 -5.17
N SER A 130 13.71 -19.85 -4.49
CA SER A 130 14.14 -21.07 -3.81
C SER A 130 13.88 -20.96 -2.30
N GLN A 131 13.23 -21.97 -1.72
CA GLN A 131 12.79 -22.05 -0.32
C GLN A 131 13.88 -21.96 0.77
N ARG A 132 15.17 -21.80 0.42
CA ARG A 132 16.27 -21.82 1.39
C ARG A 132 16.43 -20.56 2.24
N ASP A 133 15.76 -19.47 1.90
CA ASP A 133 15.94 -18.18 2.58
C ASP A 133 15.11 -18.06 3.89
N TYR A 134 14.18 -18.99 4.16
CA TYR A 134 13.27 -18.91 5.31
C TYR A 134 13.88 -19.32 6.66
N SER A 135 14.88 -20.20 6.69
CA SER A 135 15.47 -20.75 7.92
C SER A 135 16.40 -19.79 8.68
N LEU A 136 16.66 -18.60 8.14
CA LEU A 136 17.53 -17.57 8.73
C LEU A 136 16.78 -16.48 9.50
N PHE A 137 15.44 -16.55 9.58
CA PHE A 137 14.60 -15.53 10.23
C PHE A 137 14.03 -15.96 11.60
N LEU A 138 14.38 -17.14 12.11
CA LEU A 138 13.94 -17.67 13.41
C LEU A 138 15.11 -18.05 14.35
N ALA A 139 16.26 -17.37 14.23
CA ALA A 139 17.37 -17.45 15.17
C ALA A 139 17.64 -16.09 15.81
#